data_AF-G8GLE8-F1
#
_entry.id   AF-G8GLE8-F1
#
_cell.length_a   1.000
_cell.length_b   1.000
_cell.length_c   1.000
_cell.angle_alpha   90.00
_cell.angle_beta   90.00
_cell.angle_gamma   90.00
#
_symmetry.space_group_name_H-M   'P 1'
#
loop_
_entity.id
_entity.type
_entity.pdbx_description
1 polymer ?
#
loop_
_entity_poly.entity_id
_entity_poly.type
_entity_poly.pdbx_seq_one_letter_code
_entity_poly.pdbx_strand_id
1 'polypeptide(L)'
;DEPKKGHGGCGATQPQIRKEGLKLFVQYKRGKDEDEEVKSLQPDKRLFPPHEVYTVLKKISDSDLHLLGLSIEYARPEWMILTVLPVPPPPVRPSIAVDGGTMRSEDDLTYKLGDIIKASTNVRRCEQEGAPA
;
A
#
# COMPACT_ATOMS: atom_id res chain seq x y z
N ASP A 1 -20.96 12.77 36.78
CA ASP A 1 -20.64 12.35 35.40
C ASP A 1 -19.39 11.50 35.38
N GLU A 2 -19.52 10.20 35.12
CA GLU A 2 -18.36 9.37 34.83
C GLU A 2 -17.78 9.79 33.47
N PRO A 3 -16.45 9.98 33.36
CA PRO A 3 -15.83 10.24 32.06
C PRO A 3 -16.13 9.06 31.13
N LYS A 4 -16.56 9.36 29.90
CA LYS A 4 -16.80 8.32 28.88
C LYS A 4 -15.56 7.44 28.79
N LYS A 5 -15.70 6.16 29.14
CA LYS A 5 -14.63 5.16 28.96
C LYS A 5 -14.16 5.23 27.50
N GLY A 6 -12.95 5.76 27.30
CA GLY A 6 -12.32 5.79 25.99
C GLY A 6 -11.87 4.40 25.59
N HIS A 7 -11.73 4.19 24.28
CA HIS A 7 -11.15 3.00 23.64
C HIS A 7 -9.63 2.78 23.89
N GLY A 8 -9.02 3.45 24.86
CA GLY A 8 -7.61 3.19 25.28
C GLY A 8 -6.49 3.61 24.31
N GLY A 9 -6.78 4.42 23.28
CA GLY A 9 -5.81 4.86 22.25
C GLY A 9 -5.12 6.21 22.50
N CYS A 10 -4.32 6.67 21.53
CA CYS A 10 -3.51 7.90 21.59
C CYS A 10 -4.29 9.22 21.49
N GLY A 11 -5.60 9.18 21.28
CA GLY A 11 -6.45 10.37 21.16
C GLY A 11 -6.41 11.09 19.82
N ALA A 12 -5.66 10.58 18.83
CA ALA A 12 -5.62 11.19 17.49
C ALA A 12 -6.96 11.07 16.75
N THR A 13 -7.40 12.17 16.14
CA THR A 13 -8.60 12.22 15.29
C THR A 13 -8.44 11.26 14.11
N GLN A 14 -9.46 10.45 13.83
CA GLN A 14 -9.45 9.55 12.68
C GLN A 14 -9.75 10.33 11.39
N PRO A 15 -8.90 10.23 10.34
CA PRO A 15 -9.18 10.87 9.06
C PRO A 15 -10.27 10.12 8.28
N GLN A 16 -10.90 10.82 7.34
CA GLN A 16 -11.64 10.17 6.26
C GLN A 16 -10.68 9.67 5.18
N ILE A 17 -10.74 8.38 4.87
CA ILE A 17 -9.95 7.79 3.78
C ILE A 17 -10.78 7.85 2.48
N ARG A 18 -10.20 8.40 1.42
CA ARG A 18 -10.79 8.50 0.08
C ARG A 18 -9.93 7.75 -0.94
N LYS A 19 -10.56 6.97 -1.80
CA LYS A 19 -9.91 6.29 -2.92
C LYS A 19 -10.04 7.13 -4.19
N GLU A 20 -8.92 7.34 -4.87
CA GLU A 20 -8.87 7.98 -6.19
C GLU A 20 -7.95 7.18 -7.11
N GLY A 21 -8.53 6.55 -8.14
CA GLY A 21 -7.82 5.59 -8.97
C GLY A 21 -7.19 4.47 -8.14
N LEU A 22 -5.86 4.35 -8.21
CA LEU A 22 -5.05 3.37 -7.48
C LEU A 22 -4.42 3.94 -6.19
N LYS A 23 -4.81 5.15 -5.77
CA LYS A 23 -4.23 5.83 -4.59
C LYS A 23 -5.28 6.02 -3.50
N LEU A 24 -4.81 6.04 -2.26
CA LEU A 24 -5.60 6.40 -1.08
C LEU A 24 -5.15 7.77 -0.56
N PHE A 25 -6.11 8.55 -0.09
CA PHE A 25 -5.86 9.87 0.51
C PHE A 25 -6.53 9.94 1.88
N VAL A 26 -5.83 10.54 2.84
CA VAL A 26 -6.40 10.90 4.15
C VAL A 26 -6.86 12.35 4.13
N GLN A 27 -8.05 12.59 4.67
CA GLN A 27 -8.65 13.92 4.82
C GLN A 27 -9.14 14.11 6.25
N TYR A 28 -8.65 15.12 6.95
CA TYR A 28 -9.12 15.43 8.29
C TYR A 28 -10.29 16.40 8.21
N LYS A 29 -11.40 16.10 8.90
CA LYS A 29 -12.52 17.02 9.00
C LYS A 29 -12.14 18.16 9.93
N ARG A 30 -12.40 19.39 9.49
CA ARG A 30 -12.16 20.60 10.28
C ARG A 30 -13.05 20.59 11.53
N GLY A 31 -12.43 20.74 12.70
CA GLY A 31 -13.15 21.00 13.95
C GLY A 31 -13.83 22.37 13.90
N LYS A 32 -14.93 22.55 14.62
CA LYS A 32 -15.66 23.84 14.68
C LYS A 32 -14.92 24.92 15.49
N ASP A 33 -13.91 24.53 16.28
CA ASP A 33 -13.25 25.36 17.30
C ASP A 33 -11.73 25.50 17.11
N GLU A 34 -11.19 25.20 15.92
CA GLU A 34 -9.74 25.32 15.66
C GLU A 34 -9.39 26.72 15.11
N ASP A 35 -8.54 27.45 15.86
CA ASP A 35 -8.06 28.81 15.57
C ASP A 35 -7.55 28.99 14.13
N GLU A 36 -7.87 30.15 13.54
CA GLU A 36 -7.55 30.53 12.15
C GLU A 36 -6.08 30.39 11.76
N GLU A 37 -5.14 30.48 12.72
CA GLU A 37 -3.69 30.44 12.45
C GLU A 37 -3.12 29.05 12.20
N VAL A 38 -3.70 27.98 12.77
CA VAL A 38 -3.24 26.59 12.56
C VAL A 38 -3.73 26.05 11.19
N LYS A 39 -4.66 26.76 10.54
CA LYS A 39 -5.40 26.35 9.33
C LYS A 39 -4.56 26.22 8.06
N SER A 40 -3.33 26.73 8.01
CA SER A 40 -2.60 26.93 6.75
C SER A 40 -1.53 25.88 6.44
N LEU A 41 -1.19 24.99 7.38
CA LEU A 41 0.00 24.13 7.26
C LEU A 41 -0.27 22.68 6.84
N GLN A 42 -1.46 22.14 7.05
CA GLN A 42 -1.77 20.77 6.63
C GLN A 42 -2.71 20.74 5.41
N PRO A 43 -2.32 20.10 4.30
CA PRO A 43 -3.23 19.95 3.18
C PRO A 43 -4.45 19.14 3.62
N ASP A 44 -5.65 19.65 3.35
CA ASP A 44 -6.93 18.97 3.65
C ASP A 44 -6.99 17.53 3.09
N LYS A 45 -6.11 17.22 2.14
CA LYS A 45 -5.96 15.93 1.47
C LYS A 45 -4.48 15.58 1.33
N ARG A 46 -4.04 14.53 2.01
CA ARG A 46 -2.66 13.99 1.91
C ARG A 46 -2.69 12.60 1.30
N LEU A 47 -1.75 12.30 0.39
CA LEU A 47 -1.55 10.93 -0.09
C LEU A 47 -1.27 10.02 1.12
N PHE A 48 -1.92 8.86 1.17
CA PHE A 48 -1.65 7.84 2.16
C PHE A 48 -0.82 6.73 1.51
N PRO A 49 0.52 6.78 1.62
CA PRO A 49 1.37 5.89 0.88
C PRO A 49 1.31 4.45 1.43
N PRO A 50 1.53 3.42 0.59
CA PRO A 50 1.41 2.02 1.00
C PRO A 50 2.29 1.64 2.21
N HIS A 51 3.48 2.23 2.37
CA HIS A 51 4.37 1.92 3.48
C HIS A 51 3.84 2.39 4.85
N GLU A 52 3.11 3.51 4.89
CA GLU A 52 2.43 3.96 6.11
C GLU A 52 1.26 3.04 6.43
N VAL A 53 0.44 2.69 5.43
CA VAL A 53 -0.67 1.74 5.58
C VAL A 53 -0.15 0.40 6.11
N TYR A 54 0.91 -0.14 5.52
CA TYR A 54 1.57 -1.37 5.96
C TYR A 54 1.99 -1.32 7.43
N THR A 55 2.59 -0.20 7.85
CA THR A 55 3.02 0.00 9.25
C THR A 55 1.84 0.05 10.22
N VAL A 56 0.74 0.69 9.83
CA VAL A 56 -0.49 0.73 10.63
C VAL A 56 -1.10 -0.67 10.76
N LEU A 57 -1.27 -1.39 9.65
CA LEU A 57 -1.85 -2.74 9.64
C LEU A 57 -1.02 -3.74 10.46
N LYS A 58 0.31 -3.66 10.37
CA LYS A 58 1.23 -4.50 11.14
C LYS A 58 1.14 -4.27 12.66
N LYS A 59 0.73 -3.08 13.10
CA LYS A 59 0.59 -2.72 14.53
C LYS A 59 -0.74 -3.16 15.13
N ILE A 60 -1.68 -3.66 14.34
CA ILE A 60 -2.94 -4.20 14.86
C ILE A 60 -2.64 -5.44 15.70
N SER A 61 -3.20 -5.49 16.91
CA SER A 61 -2.98 -6.61 17.83
C SER A 61 -3.69 -7.87 17.33
N ASP A 62 -3.15 -9.05 17.66
CA ASP A 62 -3.75 -10.33 17.28
C ASP A 62 -5.19 -10.49 17.81
N SER A 63 -5.49 -9.93 18.99
CA SER A 63 -6.86 -9.89 19.54
C SER A 63 -7.79 -9.04 18.68
N ASP A 64 -7.33 -7.87 18.21
CA ASP A 64 -8.13 -7.01 17.33
C ASP A 64 -8.32 -7.67 15.96
N LEU A 65 -7.30 -8.36 15.43
CA LEU A 65 -7.42 -9.13 14.19
C LEU A 65 -8.51 -10.19 14.30
N HIS A 66 -8.57 -10.91 15.42
CA HIS A 66 -9.61 -11.91 15.65
C HIS A 66 -11.01 -11.28 15.75
N LEU A 67 -11.14 -10.13 16.43
CA LEU A 67 -12.39 -9.37 16.50
C LEU A 67 -12.85 -8.85 15.13
N LEU A 68 -11.90 -8.49 14.26
CA LEU A 68 -12.18 -8.09 12.88
C LEU A 68 -12.51 -9.28 11.96
N GLY A 69 -12.46 -10.53 12.46
CA GLY A 69 -12.72 -11.74 11.69
C GLY A 69 -11.57 -12.16 10.76
N LEU A 70 -10.35 -11.69 11.02
CA LEU A 70 -9.17 -12.03 10.24
C LEU A 70 -8.42 -13.23 10.86
N SER A 71 -7.76 -14.01 9.99
CA SER A 71 -6.92 -15.12 10.43
C SER A 71 -5.48 -14.66 10.63
N ILE A 72 -4.95 -14.84 11.84
CA ILE A 72 -3.54 -14.54 12.15
C ILE A 72 -2.58 -15.45 11.36
N GLU A 73 -2.98 -16.70 11.11
CA GLU A 73 -2.14 -17.68 10.42
C GLU A 73 -2.17 -17.55 8.88
N TYR A 74 -3.35 -17.25 8.29
CA TYR A 74 -3.55 -17.32 6.85
C TYR A 74 -3.85 -15.98 6.17
N ALA A 75 -4.23 -14.94 6.92
CA ALA A 75 -4.80 -13.72 6.35
C ALA A 75 -4.50 -12.47 7.20
N ARG A 76 -3.23 -12.25 7.56
CA ARG A 76 -2.84 -11.00 8.22
C ARG A 76 -3.01 -9.81 7.27
N PRO A 77 -3.55 -8.67 7.74
CA PRO A 77 -3.94 -7.59 6.85
C PRO A 77 -2.76 -6.89 6.19
N GLU A 78 -1.60 -6.84 6.84
CA GLU A 78 -0.39 -6.26 6.23
C GLU A 78 0.09 -7.04 4.99
N TRP A 79 -0.33 -8.30 4.82
CA TRP A 79 -0.02 -9.10 3.62
C TRP A 79 -0.80 -8.66 2.38
N MET A 80 -1.83 -7.84 2.54
CA MET A 80 -2.52 -7.21 1.41
C MET A 80 -1.63 -6.18 0.68
N ILE A 81 -0.53 -5.72 1.32
CA ILE A 81 0.46 -4.85 0.70
C ILE A 81 1.64 -5.69 0.18
N LEU A 82 1.80 -5.72 -1.14
CA LEU A 82 2.87 -6.49 -1.79
C LEU A 82 4.24 -5.84 -1.54
N THR A 83 5.08 -6.52 -0.76
CA THR A 83 6.50 -6.18 -0.57
C THR A 83 7.43 -7.10 -1.35
N VAL A 84 6.98 -8.33 -1.60
CA VAL A 84 7.64 -9.34 -2.44
C VAL A 84 6.61 -9.85 -3.43
N LEU A 85 6.90 -9.73 -4.73
CA LEU A 85 6.03 -10.23 -5.79
C LEU A 85 6.55 -11.62 -6.23
N PRO A 86 5.77 -12.70 -6.06
CA PRO A 86 6.18 -14.02 -6.52
C PRO A 86 6.23 -14.07 -8.05
N VAL A 87 7.28 -14.70 -8.58
CA VAL A 87 7.43 -14.91 -10.03
C VAL A 87 6.98 -16.33 -10.37
N PRO A 88 5.93 -16.51 -11.22
CA PRO A 88 5.45 -17.84 -11.58
C PRO A 88 6.49 -18.62 -12.42
N PRO A 89 6.51 -19.95 -12.30
CA PRO A 89 7.44 -20.81 -13.06
C PRO A 89 7.03 -20.91 -14.55
N PRO A 90 7.94 -21.34 -15.44
CA PRO A 90 7.68 -21.41 -16.90
C PRO A 90 6.39 -22.12 -17.33
N PRO A 91 5.91 -23.20 -16.68
CA PRO A 91 4.63 -23.82 -17.06
C PRO A 91 3.41 -22.89 -16.94
N VAL A 92 3.48 -21.87 -16.08
CA VAL A 92 2.43 -20.86 -15.87
C VAL A 92 2.64 -19.64 -16.79
N ARG A 93 3.81 -19.50 -17.39
CA ARG A 93 4.18 -18.43 -18.34
C ARG A 93 4.92 -19.02 -19.56
N PRO A 94 4.24 -19.86 -20.37
CA PRO A 94 4.89 -20.67 -21.39
C PRO A 94 5.42 -19.83 -22.56
N SER A 95 6.56 -20.21 -23.13
CA SER A 95 7.09 -19.61 -24.36
C SER A 95 6.75 -20.49 -25.57
N ILE A 96 6.37 -19.84 -26.68
CA ILE A 96 6.13 -20.48 -27.97
C ILE A 96 7.36 -20.26 -28.86
N ALA A 97 7.91 -21.34 -29.40
CA ALA A 97 8.94 -21.29 -30.42
C ALA A 97 8.37 -21.76 -31.76
N VAL A 98 8.64 -21.00 -32.83
CA VAL A 98 8.25 -21.33 -34.20
C VAL A 98 9.52 -21.51 -35.04
N ASP A 99 9.44 -22.36 -36.07
CA ASP A 99 10.51 -22.59 -37.04
C ASP A 99 11.84 -23.07 -36.42
N GLY A 100 11.78 -24.20 -35.71
CA GLY A 100 12.97 -24.84 -35.12
C GLY A 100 13.67 -24.05 -34.02
N GLY A 101 13.05 -22.97 -33.51
CA GLY A 101 13.63 -22.10 -32.48
C GLY A 101 14.14 -20.75 -32.98
N THR A 102 14.01 -20.47 -34.28
CA THR A 102 14.44 -19.20 -34.88
C THR A 102 13.57 -18.02 -34.42
N MET A 103 12.28 -18.25 -34.21
CA MET A 103 11.36 -17.26 -33.66
C MET A 103 10.85 -17.71 -32.31
N ARG A 104 11.06 -16.88 -31.28
CA ARG A 104 10.57 -17.14 -29.92
C ARG A 104 9.64 -16.02 -29.48
N SER A 105 8.46 -16.38 -29.05
CA SER A 105 7.45 -15.51 -28.45
C SER A 105 7.26 -15.93 -27.00
N GLU A 106 7.42 -14.99 -26.09
CA GLU A 106 7.21 -15.23 -24.65
C GLU A 106 5.75 -14.99 -24.28
N ASP A 107 5.31 -15.55 -23.16
CA ASP A 107 4.00 -15.26 -22.58
C ASP A 107 3.84 -13.78 -22.19
N ASP A 108 2.63 -13.24 -22.27
CA ASP A 108 2.30 -11.87 -21.85
C ASP A 108 2.67 -11.58 -20.38
N LEU A 109 2.56 -12.57 -19.50
CA LEU A 109 3.02 -12.45 -18.11
C LEU A 109 4.53 -12.19 -18.05
N THR A 110 5.32 -12.85 -18.90
CA THR A 110 6.77 -12.64 -18.95
C THR A 110 7.09 -11.20 -19.39
N TYR A 111 6.39 -10.68 -20.41
CA TYR A 111 6.57 -9.29 -20.83
C TYR A 111 6.19 -8.30 -19.72
N LYS A 112 5.06 -8.50 -19.03
CA LYS A 112 4.63 -7.59 -17.94
C LYS A 112 5.52 -7.66 -16.71
N LEU A 113 6.04 -8.85 -16.36
CA LEU A 113 7.05 -8.98 -15.30
C LEU A 113 8.33 -8.22 -15.68
N GLY A 114 8.73 -8.25 -16.95
CA GLY A 114 9.84 -7.44 -17.46
C GLY A 114 9.61 -5.93 -17.28
N ASP A 115 8.41 -5.44 -17.59
CA ASP A 115 8.03 -4.03 -17.38
C ASP A 115 8.11 -3.64 -15.89
N ILE A 116 7.59 -4.49 -15.00
CA ILE A 116 7.62 -4.27 -13.55
C ILE A 116 9.07 -4.19 -13.02
N ILE A 117 9.94 -5.12 -13.43
CA ILE A 117 11.35 -5.14 -13.00
C ILE A 117 12.09 -3.89 -13.47
N LYS A 118 11.87 -3.46 -14.72
CA LYS A 118 12.47 -2.24 -15.26
C LYS A 118 12.05 -1.01 -14.46
N ALA A 119 10.74 -0.87 -14.20
CA ALA A 119 10.21 0.24 -13.40
C ALA A 119 10.79 0.23 -11.98
N SER A 120 10.81 -0.93 -11.31
CA SER A 120 11.35 -1.06 -9.94
C SER A 120 12.85 -0.74 -9.86
N THR A 121 13.64 -1.22 -10.83
CA THR A 121 15.07 -0.93 -10.90
C THR A 121 15.32 0.55 -11.11
N ASN A 122 14.53 1.20 -11.98
CA ASN A 122 14.67 2.63 -12.21
C ASN A 122 14.33 3.45 -10.96
N VAL A 123 13.24 3.12 -10.25
CA VAL A 123 12.89 3.79 -8.99
C VAL A 123 14.00 3.63 -7.96
N ARG A 124 14.51 2.42 -7.76
CA ARG A 124 15.63 2.14 -6.83
C ARG A 124 16.87 2.97 -7.16
N ARG A 125 17.21 3.10 -8.45
CA ARG A 125 18.33 3.93 -8.91
C ARG A 125 18.09 5.41 -8.59
N CYS A 126 16.91 5.94 -8.91
CA CYS A 126 16.54 7.32 -8.61
C CYS A 126 16.61 7.64 -7.11
N GLU A 127 16.16 6.72 -6.24
CA GLU A 127 16.27 6.86 -4.79
C GLU A 127 17.73 6.91 -4.31
N GLN A 128 18.61 6.07 -4.88
CA GLN A 128 20.04 6.06 -4.56
C GLN A 128 20.77 7.33 -5.01
N GLU A 129 20.35 7.90 -6.14
CA GLU A 129 20.89 9.14 -6.70
C GLU A 129 20.33 10.39 -6.01
N GLY A 130 19.33 10.25 -5.11
CA GLY A 130 18.69 11.38 -4.44
C GLY A 130 17.81 12.21 -5.38
N ALA A 131 17.28 11.60 -6.45
CA ALA A 131 16.39 12.29 -7.37
C ALA A 131 15.13 12.78 -6.64
N PRO A 132 14.58 13.95 -7.02
CA PRO A 132 13.36 14.47 -6.41
C PRO A 132 12.17 13.53 -6.67
N ALA A 133 11.31 13.40 -5.65
CA ALA A 133 10.11 12.57 -5.67
C ALA A 133 8.89 13.30 -6.25
#